data_AF-A0A6V7J198-F1
#
_entry.id   AF-A0A6V7J198-F1
#
_cell.length_a   1.000
_cell.length_b   1.000
_cell.length_c   1.000
_cell.angle_alpha   90.00
_cell.angle_beta   90.00
_cell.angle_gamma   90.00
#
_symmetry.space_group_name_H-M   'P 1'
#
loop_
_entity.id
_entity.type
_entity.pdbx_description
1 polymer ?
#
loop_
_entity_poly.entity_id
_entity_poly.type
_entity_poly.pdbx_seq_one_letter_code
_entity_poly.pdbx_strand_id
1 'polypeptide(L)'
;IVDANDDSFWDQFWSENVSSVQDIFTLIPAAEIRILREEAPANLATLCYKAVEKLVKAVDNSCRTQREHQTVLNCCRLLTRLLPYIFEDPDWKGFFWSSLPGKEEDDESVPLAHSLLNAISDLLFCPDFTVASGRKLGPDKAEELQSIDSCEYIWEAGVGFANSPPRYPTLDANRTELLKLLLTCFSETMYNPPSDLSVSPNRWIQHLTSAENRHALPMFTSLLNTVCAYNPVGLGVPYNHLLFTDSLEPLVDVALQILIVTLDHDTSGEHTTSEESGICGDNLFINYLSRIHRDEDFQFVLKGVTRLLNNPLTQTYLPNSTKKVHFHQ
;
A
#
# COMPACT_ATOMS: atom_id res chain seq x y z
N ILE A 1 31.40 6.50 5.02
CA ILE A 1 30.57 5.57 5.83
C ILE A 1 30.10 6.34 7.06
N VAL A 2 28.79 6.57 7.19
CA VAL A 2 28.18 7.21 8.38
C VAL A 2 27.89 6.14 9.44
N ASP A 3 28.09 6.47 10.71
CA ASP A 3 27.79 5.57 11.83
C ASP A 3 26.28 5.29 11.92
N ALA A 4 25.90 4.02 12.08
CA ALA A 4 24.50 3.61 12.24
C ALA A 4 23.85 4.20 13.51
N ASN A 5 24.66 4.56 14.51
CA ASN A 5 24.20 5.17 15.76
C ASN A 5 24.13 6.70 15.72
N ASP A 6 24.49 7.35 14.61
CA ASP A 6 24.37 8.81 14.46
C ASP A 6 22.91 9.22 14.17
N ASP A 7 22.04 9.10 15.17
CA ASP A 7 20.62 9.44 15.03
C ASP A 7 20.41 10.90 14.58
N SER A 8 21.33 11.80 14.91
CA SER A 8 21.27 13.21 14.49
C SER A 8 21.40 13.39 12.97
N PHE A 9 22.20 12.54 12.33
CA PHE A 9 22.32 12.48 10.88
C PHE A 9 21.06 11.84 10.27
N TRP A 10 20.68 10.66 10.74
CA TRP A 10 19.58 9.89 10.14
C TRP A 10 18.22 10.56 10.31
N ASP A 11 17.97 11.24 11.44
CA ASP A 11 16.68 11.90 11.69
C ASP A 11 16.34 13.01 10.68
N GLN A 12 17.31 13.49 9.90
CA GLN A 12 17.09 14.51 8.87
C GLN A 12 16.14 14.03 7.77
N PHE A 13 16.16 12.73 7.44
CA PHE A 13 15.40 12.16 6.32
C PHE A 13 13.88 12.05 6.56
N TRP A 14 13.45 12.06 7.82
CA TRP A 14 12.03 12.01 8.21
C TRP A 14 11.65 13.15 9.17
N SER A 15 12.44 14.22 9.16
CA SER A 15 12.20 15.43 9.94
C SER A 15 11.03 16.27 9.39
N GLU A 16 10.60 17.26 10.18
CA GLU A 16 9.53 18.22 9.81
C GLU A 16 9.89 19.10 8.60
N ASN A 17 11.18 19.19 8.24
CA ASN A 17 11.62 19.97 7.08
C ASN A 17 11.28 19.29 5.75
N VAL A 18 10.91 18.01 5.76
CA VAL A 18 10.44 17.27 4.60
C VAL A 18 8.92 17.23 4.66
N SER A 19 8.27 17.96 3.76
CA SER A 19 6.82 18.09 3.73
C SER A 19 6.18 17.38 2.53
N SER A 20 6.94 17.21 1.45
CA SER A 20 6.48 16.71 0.16
C SER A 20 7.41 15.66 -0.45
N VAL A 21 6.93 14.96 -1.48
CA VAL A 21 7.77 14.05 -2.27
C VAL A 21 8.88 14.80 -3.00
N GLN A 22 8.66 16.05 -3.42
CA GLN A 22 9.67 16.88 -4.05
C GLN A 22 10.84 17.19 -3.11
N ASP A 23 10.56 17.37 -1.82
CA ASP A 23 11.61 17.59 -0.81
C ASP A 23 12.52 16.36 -0.70
N ILE A 24 11.94 15.13 -0.69
CA ILE A 24 12.71 13.88 -0.71
C ILE A 24 13.58 13.77 -1.97
N PHE A 25 13.04 14.12 -3.14
CA PHE A 25 13.78 14.03 -4.40
C PHE A 25 14.93 15.04 -4.48
N THR A 26 14.78 16.17 -3.80
CA THR A 26 15.82 17.19 -3.67
C THR A 26 16.88 16.77 -2.66
N LEU A 27 16.46 16.19 -1.52
CA LEU A 27 17.34 15.71 -0.47
C LEU A 27 18.17 14.49 -0.91
N ILE A 28 17.58 13.59 -1.70
CA ILE A 28 18.23 12.36 -2.17
C ILE A 28 18.07 12.21 -3.70
N PRO A 29 18.96 12.84 -4.48
CA PRO A 29 18.98 12.74 -5.94
C PRO A 29 19.23 11.31 -6.44
N ALA A 30 18.78 11.01 -7.67
CA ALA A 30 18.96 9.71 -8.31
C ALA A 30 20.42 9.24 -8.38
N ALA A 31 21.33 10.16 -8.68
CA ALA A 31 22.76 9.88 -8.80
C ALA A 31 23.35 9.46 -7.45
N GLU A 32 22.98 10.16 -6.37
CA GLU A 32 23.44 9.86 -5.01
C GLU A 32 22.97 8.49 -4.54
N ILE A 33 21.75 8.04 -4.90
CA ILE A 33 21.27 6.69 -4.54
C ILE A 33 22.13 5.61 -5.20
N ARG A 34 22.49 5.80 -6.48
CA ARG A 34 23.37 4.85 -7.20
C ARG A 34 24.77 4.81 -6.61
N ILE A 35 25.36 5.97 -6.33
CA ILE A 35 26.64 6.08 -5.65
C ILE A 35 26.58 5.42 -4.27
N LEU A 36 25.52 5.66 -3.50
CA LEU A 36 25.34 5.06 -2.18
C LEU A 36 25.22 3.54 -2.26
N ARG A 37 24.50 3.00 -3.25
CA ARG A 37 24.36 1.56 -3.49
C ARG A 37 25.71 0.91 -3.80
N GLU A 38 26.53 1.55 -4.63
CA GLU A 38 27.80 1.00 -5.13
C GLU A 38 28.97 1.21 -4.14
N GLU A 39 29.10 2.41 -3.57
CA GLU A 39 30.26 2.80 -2.75
C GLU A 39 30.03 2.64 -1.24
N ALA A 40 28.77 2.64 -0.78
CA ALA A 40 28.43 2.53 0.63
C ALA A 40 27.14 1.71 0.91
N PRO A 41 27.05 0.45 0.45
CA PRO A 41 25.85 -0.38 0.56
C PRO A 41 25.37 -0.56 2.02
N ALA A 42 26.29 -0.61 2.98
CA ALA A 42 25.94 -0.68 4.41
C ALA A 42 25.14 0.54 4.90
N ASN A 43 25.44 1.74 4.38
CA ASN A 43 24.68 2.95 4.71
C ASN A 43 23.29 2.96 4.05
N LEU A 44 23.17 2.49 2.81
CA LEU A 44 21.86 2.30 2.17
C LEU A 44 20.99 1.29 2.92
N ALA A 45 21.59 0.17 3.34
CA ALA A 45 20.92 -0.83 4.16
C ALA A 45 20.44 -0.21 5.49
N THR A 46 21.32 0.53 6.19
CA THR A 46 20.99 1.23 7.44
C THR A 46 19.84 2.22 7.26
N LEU A 47 19.82 2.96 6.15
CA LEU A 47 18.75 3.90 5.83
C LEU A 47 17.41 3.19 5.67
N CYS A 48 17.38 2.04 4.97
CA CYS A 48 16.19 1.21 4.83
C CYS A 48 15.74 0.66 6.17
N TYR A 49 16.65 0.10 6.96
CA TYR A 49 16.35 -0.43 8.29
C TYR A 49 15.73 0.62 9.20
N LYS A 50 16.33 1.81 9.31
CA LYS A 50 15.79 2.88 10.14
C LYS A 50 14.44 3.38 9.63
N ALA A 51 14.23 3.47 8.31
CA ALA A 51 12.94 3.86 7.77
C ALA A 51 11.83 2.86 8.13
N VAL A 52 12.08 1.55 8.01
CA VAL A 52 11.13 0.50 8.43
C VAL A 52 10.93 0.51 9.95
N GLU A 53 12.00 0.66 10.74
CA GLU A 53 11.93 0.76 12.19
C GLU A 53 11.04 1.93 12.64
N LYS A 54 11.09 3.08 11.96
CA LYS A 54 10.21 4.22 12.25
C LYS A 54 8.75 3.93 11.93
N LEU A 55 8.44 3.16 10.87
CA LEU A 55 7.07 2.71 10.59
C LEU A 55 6.56 1.76 11.68
N VAL A 56 7.39 0.79 12.10
CA VAL A 56 7.05 -0.14 13.19
C VAL A 56 6.83 0.61 14.50
N LYS A 57 7.72 1.54 14.87
CA LYS A 57 7.55 2.39 16.06
C LYS A 57 6.29 3.24 16.00
N ALA A 58 5.92 3.73 14.82
CA ALA A 58 4.66 4.45 14.66
C ALA A 58 3.44 3.55 14.90
N VAL A 59 3.50 2.28 14.49
CA VAL A 59 2.46 1.29 14.82
C VAL A 59 2.39 1.04 16.33
N ASP A 60 3.53 0.81 16.98
CA ASP A 60 3.60 0.56 18.43
C ASP A 60 3.01 1.73 19.23
N ASN A 61 3.28 2.96 18.78
CA ASN A 61 2.74 4.17 19.38
C ASN A 61 1.30 4.52 18.94
N SER A 62 0.69 3.70 18.07
CA SER A 62 -0.62 3.94 17.47
C SER A 62 -0.72 5.24 16.65
N CYS A 63 0.41 5.71 16.12
CA CYS A 63 0.55 6.89 15.25
C CYS A 63 -0.23 8.12 15.77
N ARG A 64 -0.17 8.41 17.07
CA ARG A 64 -1.11 9.33 17.74
C ARG A 64 -0.83 10.80 17.46
N THR A 65 0.39 11.15 17.06
CA THR A 65 0.82 12.53 16.94
C THR A 65 0.99 12.95 15.48
N GLN A 66 0.76 14.22 15.19
CA GLN A 66 1.00 14.77 13.86
C GLN A 66 2.47 14.62 13.41
N ARG A 67 3.41 14.61 14.37
CA ARG A 67 4.82 14.33 14.10
C ARG A 67 5.05 12.89 13.63
N GLU A 68 4.38 11.92 14.24
CA GLU A 68 4.42 10.52 13.79
C GLU A 68 3.76 10.37 12.42
N HIS A 69 2.63 11.02 12.16
CA HIS A 69 2.01 11.05 10.83
C HIS A 69 3.02 11.52 9.76
N GLN A 70 3.70 12.65 10.01
CA GLN A 70 4.69 13.19 9.08
C GLN A 70 5.89 12.26 8.92
N THR A 71 6.38 11.66 10.02
CA THR A 71 7.48 10.68 9.99
C THR A 71 7.12 9.50 9.11
N VAL A 72 5.93 8.92 9.29
CA VAL A 72 5.42 7.78 8.50
C VAL A 72 5.37 8.14 7.01
N LEU A 73 4.77 9.28 6.66
CA LEU A 73 4.66 9.73 5.28
C LEU A 73 6.04 9.94 4.63
N ASN A 74 6.99 10.52 5.36
CA ASN A 74 8.34 10.74 4.87
C ASN A 74 9.11 9.42 4.70
N CYS A 75 8.99 8.47 5.63
CA CYS A 75 9.52 7.12 5.48
C CYS A 75 8.92 6.41 4.26
N CYS A 76 7.61 6.57 4.00
CA CYS A 76 6.98 5.98 2.82
C CYS A 76 7.53 6.55 1.52
N ARG A 77 7.66 7.87 1.43
CA ARG A 77 8.22 8.56 0.25
C ARG A 77 9.68 8.19 0.03
N LEU A 78 10.46 8.10 1.11
CA LEU A 78 11.84 7.69 1.09
C LEU A 78 11.98 6.26 0.56
N LEU A 79 11.26 5.30 1.13
CA LEU A 79 11.32 3.90 0.69
C LEU A 79 10.82 3.73 -0.75
N THR A 80 9.72 4.40 -1.11
CA THR A 80 9.20 4.44 -2.49
C THR A 80 10.27 4.94 -3.47
N ARG A 81 11.13 5.86 -3.02
CA ARG A 81 12.22 6.40 -3.83
C ARG A 81 13.41 5.44 -3.93
N LEU A 82 13.76 4.74 -2.86
CA LEU A 82 14.94 3.89 -2.77
C LEU A 82 14.75 2.50 -3.40
N LEU A 83 13.59 1.87 -3.17
CA LEU A 83 13.33 0.48 -3.56
C LEU A 83 13.62 0.17 -5.05
N PRO A 84 13.21 1.00 -6.03
CA PRO A 84 13.57 0.79 -7.43
C PRO A 84 15.06 0.60 -7.67
N TYR A 85 15.92 1.39 -7.02
CA TYR A 85 17.36 1.28 -7.17
C TYR A 85 17.93 0.06 -6.46
N ILE A 86 17.30 -0.39 -5.38
CA ILE A 86 17.69 -1.63 -4.72
C ILE A 86 17.35 -2.82 -5.63
N PHE A 87 16.18 -2.82 -6.25
CA PHE A 87 15.75 -3.90 -7.15
C PHE A 87 16.53 -3.95 -8.47
N GLU A 88 17.08 -2.83 -8.93
CA GLU A 88 17.98 -2.79 -10.11
C GLU A 88 19.27 -3.63 -9.93
N ASP A 89 19.67 -3.96 -8.69
CA ASP A 89 20.92 -4.64 -8.38
C ASP A 89 20.68 -6.07 -7.84
N PRO A 90 21.07 -7.13 -8.58
CA PRO A 90 20.86 -8.51 -8.17
C PRO A 90 21.47 -8.89 -6.82
N ASP A 91 22.53 -8.20 -6.39
CA ASP A 91 23.19 -8.47 -5.10
C ASP A 91 22.27 -8.14 -3.90
N TRP A 92 21.21 -7.35 -4.14
CA TRP A 92 20.23 -6.95 -3.13
C TRP A 92 18.97 -7.82 -3.08
N LYS A 93 18.79 -8.80 -3.98
CA LYS A 93 17.55 -9.62 -4.09
C LYS A 93 17.15 -10.31 -2.77
N GLY A 94 18.12 -10.65 -1.92
CA GLY A 94 17.89 -11.27 -0.61
C GLY A 94 17.68 -10.28 0.54
N PHE A 95 18.04 -9.01 0.39
CA PHE A 95 18.20 -8.05 1.49
C PHE A 95 16.95 -7.91 2.37
N PHE A 96 15.79 -7.68 1.76
CA PHE A 96 14.54 -7.51 2.52
C PHE A 96 14.00 -8.82 3.09
N TRP A 97 14.43 -9.94 2.52
CA TRP A 97 13.92 -11.27 2.85
C TRP A 97 14.84 -12.07 3.78
N SER A 98 16.03 -11.56 4.07
CA SER A 98 16.97 -12.12 5.02
C SER A 98 16.70 -11.66 6.45
N SER A 99 17.02 -12.52 7.40
CA SER A 99 17.15 -12.23 8.82
C SER A 99 18.09 -11.05 9.11
N LEU A 100 17.73 -10.21 10.08
CA LEU A 100 18.57 -9.10 10.52
C LEU A 100 19.91 -9.63 11.10
N PRO A 101 21.07 -9.10 10.67
CA PRO A 101 22.35 -9.47 11.27
C PRO A 101 22.43 -8.96 12.72
N GLY A 102 22.64 -9.86 13.68
CA GLY A 102 22.88 -9.51 15.09
C GLY A 102 21.86 -10.03 16.11
N LYS A 103 20.84 -10.80 15.70
CA LYS A 103 20.04 -11.64 16.60
C LYS A 103 20.65 -13.05 16.68
N GLU A 104 20.73 -13.62 17.88
CA GLU A 104 21.19 -15.00 18.10
C GLU A 104 20.31 -15.99 17.31
N GLU A 105 20.90 -17.09 16.83
CA GLU A 105 20.28 -18.08 15.92
C GLU A 105 18.99 -18.75 16.46
N ASP A 106 18.62 -18.50 17.72
CA ASP A 106 17.43 -19.07 18.40
C ASP A 106 16.19 -18.16 18.40
N ASP A 107 16.29 -16.89 17.95
CA ASP A 107 15.13 -15.98 17.82
C ASP A 107 14.68 -15.99 16.35
N GLU A 108 13.47 -16.49 16.04
CA GLU A 108 12.88 -16.45 14.69
C GLU A 108 12.83 -15.00 14.20
N SER A 109 13.89 -14.56 13.53
CA SER A 109 14.04 -13.16 13.15
C SER A 109 13.13 -12.87 11.97
N VAL A 110 12.08 -12.07 12.20
CA VAL A 110 11.16 -11.62 11.17
C VAL A 110 11.92 -10.85 10.07
N PRO A 111 11.82 -11.24 8.79
CA PRO A 111 12.48 -10.53 7.70
C PRO A 111 11.98 -9.09 7.55
N LEU A 112 12.85 -8.18 7.08
CA LEU A 112 12.52 -6.75 6.95
C LEU A 112 11.27 -6.51 6.09
N ALA A 113 11.07 -7.30 5.04
CA ALA A 113 9.89 -7.26 4.17
C ALA A 113 8.59 -7.49 4.96
N HIS A 114 8.58 -8.46 5.88
CA HIS A 114 7.40 -8.78 6.69
C HIS A 114 7.11 -7.62 7.65
N SER A 115 8.14 -7.09 8.32
CA SER A 115 8.00 -5.91 9.19
C SER A 115 7.44 -4.71 8.43
N LEU A 116 7.92 -4.45 7.21
CA LEU A 116 7.44 -3.37 6.36
C LEU A 116 5.97 -3.57 5.95
N LEU A 117 5.63 -4.73 5.40
CA LEU A 117 4.27 -5.02 4.93
C LEU A 117 3.24 -5.04 6.08
N ASN A 118 3.61 -5.61 7.23
CA ASN A 118 2.76 -5.63 8.41
C ASN A 118 2.55 -4.22 8.95
N ALA A 119 3.62 -3.42 9.05
CA ALA A 119 3.50 -2.03 9.51
C ALA A 119 2.62 -1.18 8.58
N ILE A 120 2.77 -1.33 7.25
CA ILE A 120 1.88 -0.64 6.30
C ILE A 120 0.42 -1.10 6.47
N SER A 121 0.20 -2.40 6.63
CA SER A 121 -1.15 -2.96 6.80
C SER A 121 -1.82 -2.47 8.08
N ASP A 122 -1.10 -2.41 9.20
CA ASP A 122 -1.58 -1.79 10.45
C ASP A 122 -1.89 -0.29 10.27
N LEU A 123 -0.98 0.45 9.62
CA LEU A 123 -1.13 1.88 9.38
C LEU A 123 -2.28 2.23 8.42
N LEU A 124 -2.66 1.33 7.50
CA LEU A 124 -3.81 1.50 6.59
C LEU A 124 -5.18 1.49 7.31
N PHE A 125 -5.23 0.96 8.54
CA PHE A 125 -6.41 0.93 9.39
C PHE A 125 -6.20 1.67 10.72
N CYS A 126 -5.19 2.54 10.79
CA CYS A 126 -4.87 3.32 11.98
C CYS A 126 -5.88 4.48 12.17
N PRO A 127 -6.63 4.51 13.28
CA PRO A 127 -7.55 5.59 13.57
C PRO A 127 -6.84 6.95 13.65
N ASP A 128 -7.53 8.00 13.19
CA ASP A 128 -7.06 9.39 13.08
C ASP A 128 -5.87 9.63 12.14
N PHE A 129 -5.24 8.57 11.61
CA PHE A 129 -4.21 8.64 10.58
C PHE A 129 -4.74 8.27 9.19
N THR A 130 -5.41 7.13 9.06
CA THR A 130 -5.97 6.65 7.78
C THR A 130 -7.44 6.28 7.88
N VAL A 131 -8.02 6.11 9.06
CA VAL A 131 -9.46 5.85 9.22
C VAL A 131 -10.05 6.76 10.29
N ALA A 132 -11.32 7.09 10.18
CA ALA A 132 -11.98 7.97 11.14
C ALA A 132 -12.21 7.22 12.46
N SER A 133 -11.84 7.82 13.59
CA SER A 133 -12.11 7.23 14.92
C SER A 133 -13.62 7.11 15.17
N GLY A 134 -14.11 5.88 15.31
CA GLY A 134 -15.53 5.57 15.52
C GLY A 134 -16.05 5.93 16.92
N ARG A 135 -15.15 6.25 17.87
CA ARG A 135 -15.49 6.57 19.26
C ARG A 135 -14.72 7.79 19.74
N LYS A 136 -15.44 8.76 20.33
CA LYS A 136 -14.83 9.71 21.28
C LYS A 136 -14.51 8.94 22.58
N LEU A 137 -13.53 8.05 22.53
CA LEU A 137 -12.89 7.59 23.76
C LEU A 137 -12.28 8.83 24.42
N GLY A 138 -12.44 8.96 25.73
CA GLY A 138 -11.84 10.07 26.47
C GLY A 138 -10.33 10.14 26.26
N PRO A 139 -9.67 11.23 26.68
CA PRO A 139 -8.26 11.53 26.38
C PRO A 139 -7.25 10.39 26.65
N ASP A 140 -7.61 9.42 27.51
CA ASP A 140 -6.71 8.40 28.06
C ASP A 140 -6.98 6.96 27.60
N LYS A 141 -7.85 6.71 26.61
CA LYS A 141 -8.11 5.36 26.10
C LYS A 141 -7.93 5.29 24.58
N ALA A 142 -6.68 5.39 24.13
CA ALA A 142 -6.34 5.04 22.76
C ALA A 142 -6.42 3.51 22.59
N GLU A 143 -7.04 3.06 21.51
CA GLU A 143 -7.06 1.63 21.14
C GLU A 143 -5.67 1.24 20.63
N GLU A 144 -5.13 0.13 21.14
CA GLU A 144 -3.88 -0.43 20.63
C GLU A 144 -4.13 -1.00 19.24
N LEU A 145 -3.35 -0.59 18.22
CA LEU A 145 -3.56 -1.01 16.83
C LEU A 145 -3.65 -2.54 16.68
N GLN A 146 -2.84 -3.28 17.44
CA GLN A 146 -2.81 -4.74 17.44
C GLN A 146 -4.15 -5.39 17.86
N SER A 147 -5.00 -4.67 18.58
CA SER A 147 -6.30 -5.14 19.07
C SER A 147 -7.50 -4.70 18.23
N ILE A 148 -7.27 -3.83 17.24
CA ILE A 148 -8.34 -3.30 16.39
C ILE A 148 -8.91 -4.39 15.48
N ASP A 149 -10.24 -4.47 15.42
CA ASP A 149 -10.95 -5.17 14.36
C ASP A 149 -11.07 -4.26 13.13
N SER A 150 -10.15 -4.41 12.20
CA SER A 150 -10.09 -3.60 10.97
C SER A 150 -11.33 -3.76 10.08
N CYS A 151 -12.17 -4.78 10.30
CA CYS A 151 -13.45 -4.91 9.58
C CYS A 151 -14.44 -3.79 9.94
N GLU A 152 -14.31 -3.16 11.12
CA GLU A 152 -15.12 -1.99 11.49
C GLU A 152 -14.71 -0.72 10.72
N TYR A 153 -13.54 -0.73 10.09
CA TYR A 153 -12.89 0.43 9.47
C TYR A 153 -12.77 0.33 7.94
N ILE A 154 -13.59 -0.52 7.30
CA ILE A 154 -13.65 -0.62 5.83
C ILE A 154 -13.96 0.77 5.22
N TRP A 155 -13.18 1.15 4.20
CA TRP A 155 -13.14 2.55 3.75
C TRP A 155 -14.39 3.02 2.99
N GLU A 156 -15.15 2.09 2.41
CA GLU A 156 -16.29 2.41 1.56
C GLU A 156 -17.34 1.29 1.58
N ALA A 157 -18.61 1.66 1.46
CA ALA A 157 -19.71 0.71 1.35
C ALA A 157 -19.70 -0.03 0.00
N GLY A 158 -20.20 -1.26 0.01
CA GLY A 158 -20.25 -2.13 -1.15
C GLY A 158 -20.34 -3.59 -0.73
N VAL A 159 -19.50 -4.42 -1.33
CA VAL A 159 -19.42 -5.85 -1.01
C VAL A 159 -19.06 -6.02 0.47
N GLY A 160 -19.82 -6.84 1.18
CA GLY A 160 -19.52 -7.22 2.58
C GLY A 160 -19.61 -6.09 3.62
N PHE A 161 -19.91 -4.85 3.23
CA PHE A 161 -19.94 -3.71 4.14
C PHE A 161 -20.98 -2.66 3.71
N ALA A 162 -21.93 -2.35 4.59
CA ALA A 162 -23.09 -1.53 4.24
C ALA A 162 -22.92 -0.03 4.49
N ASN A 163 -21.93 0.37 5.30
CA ASN A 163 -21.82 1.73 5.81
C ASN A 163 -20.69 2.49 5.12
N SER A 164 -20.95 3.67 4.58
CA SER A 164 -19.88 4.56 4.12
C SER A 164 -19.45 5.45 5.28
N PRO A 165 -18.19 5.35 5.77
CA PRO A 165 -17.70 6.27 6.77
C PRO A 165 -17.61 7.71 6.20
N PRO A 166 -17.59 8.75 7.05
CA PRO A 166 -17.35 10.11 6.58
C PRO A 166 -16.01 10.21 5.85
N ARG A 167 -16.00 10.89 4.70
CA ARG A 167 -14.81 11.06 3.89
C ARG A 167 -13.99 12.25 4.32
N TYR A 168 -12.68 12.05 4.46
CA TYR A 168 -11.72 13.07 4.83
C TYR A 168 -10.55 13.03 3.84
N PRO A 169 -10.35 14.07 3.01
CA PRO A 169 -9.30 14.08 1.98
C PRO A 169 -7.89 13.76 2.51
N THR A 170 -7.58 14.18 3.73
CA THR A 170 -6.29 13.90 4.37
C THR A 170 -6.10 12.41 4.65
N LEU A 171 -7.14 11.70 5.10
CA LEU A 171 -7.06 10.25 5.34
C LEU A 171 -6.90 9.50 4.01
N ASP A 172 -7.62 9.92 2.96
CA ASP A 172 -7.48 9.37 1.61
C ASP A 172 -6.07 9.59 1.04
N ALA A 173 -5.49 10.77 1.26
CA ALA A 173 -4.11 11.07 0.88
C ALA A 173 -3.10 10.18 1.62
N ASN A 174 -3.28 9.97 2.93
CA ASN A 174 -2.41 9.09 3.72
C ASN A 174 -2.49 7.63 3.26
N ARG A 175 -3.70 7.11 3.01
CA ARG A 175 -3.90 5.79 2.39
C ARG A 175 -3.18 5.68 1.05
N THR A 176 -3.31 6.72 0.21
CA THR A 176 -2.67 6.76 -1.11
C THR A 176 -1.15 6.62 -1.02
N GLU A 177 -0.49 7.32 -0.09
CA GLU A 177 0.96 7.23 0.10
C GLU A 177 1.41 5.84 0.57
N LEU A 178 0.67 5.21 1.49
CA LEU A 178 0.92 3.84 1.94
C LEU A 178 0.74 2.81 0.82
N LEU A 179 -0.34 2.93 0.04
CA LEU A 179 -0.60 2.03 -1.10
C LEU A 179 0.44 2.20 -2.21
N LYS A 180 0.96 3.41 -2.44
CA LYS A 180 2.07 3.64 -3.38
C LYS A 180 3.34 2.93 -2.96
N LEU A 181 3.64 2.89 -1.66
CA LEU A 181 4.76 2.13 -1.14
C LEU A 181 4.55 0.62 -1.34
N LEU A 182 3.35 0.09 -1.07
CA LEU A 182 3.02 -1.32 -1.36
C LEU A 182 3.19 -1.65 -2.84
N LEU A 183 2.65 -0.81 -3.73
CA LEU A 183 2.79 -1.02 -5.17
C LEU A 183 4.26 -0.98 -5.61
N THR A 184 5.06 -0.12 -4.98
CA THR A 184 6.51 -0.08 -5.20
C THR A 184 7.18 -1.37 -4.73
N CYS A 185 6.78 -1.95 -3.60
CA CYS A 185 7.29 -3.26 -3.18
C CYS A 185 6.93 -4.35 -4.21
N PHE A 186 5.71 -4.33 -4.74
CA PHE A 186 5.25 -5.30 -5.75
C PHE A 186 5.96 -5.14 -7.10
N SER A 187 6.63 -4.01 -7.34
CA SER A 187 7.35 -3.74 -8.59
C SER A 187 8.62 -4.57 -8.78
N GLU A 188 9.09 -5.32 -7.76
CA GLU A 188 10.34 -6.11 -7.83
C GLU A 188 10.41 -7.00 -9.08
N THR A 189 9.30 -7.58 -9.52
CA THR A 189 9.24 -8.43 -10.72
C THR A 189 9.61 -7.68 -12.01
N MET A 190 9.39 -6.36 -12.08
CA MET A 190 9.77 -5.55 -13.26
C MET A 190 11.29 -5.42 -13.43
N TYR A 191 12.07 -5.70 -12.38
CA TYR A 191 13.53 -5.63 -12.40
C TYR A 191 14.19 -6.99 -12.62
N ASN A 192 13.40 -8.08 -12.65
CA ASN A 192 13.90 -9.42 -12.92
C ASN A 192 13.78 -9.76 -14.42
N PRO A 193 14.72 -10.55 -14.98
CA PRO A 193 14.60 -11.03 -16.35
C PRO A 193 13.37 -11.95 -16.49
N PRO A 194 12.73 -12.02 -17.67
CA PRO A 194 11.51 -12.83 -17.87
C PRO A 194 11.67 -14.32 -17.56
N SER A 195 12.90 -14.85 -17.62
CA SER A 195 13.22 -16.23 -17.24
C SER A 195 12.87 -16.56 -15.79
N ASP A 196 13.01 -15.58 -14.89
CA ASP A 196 12.89 -15.77 -13.45
C ASP A 196 11.42 -15.64 -12.98
N LEU A 197 10.59 -14.95 -13.76
CA LEU A 197 9.18 -14.71 -13.44
C LEU A 197 8.34 -16.00 -13.38
N SER A 198 8.68 -16.98 -14.23
CA SER A 198 8.01 -18.29 -14.23
C SER A 198 8.45 -19.21 -13.09
N VAL A 199 9.53 -18.86 -12.38
CA VAL A 199 10.21 -19.75 -11.42
C VAL A 199 9.97 -19.32 -9.97
N SER A 200 9.77 -18.02 -9.70
CA SER A 200 9.52 -17.53 -8.34
C SER A 200 8.36 -16.54 -8.29
N PRO A 201 7.28 -16.82 -7.53
CA PRO A 201 6.20 -15.87 -7.34
C PRO A 201 6.70 -14.62 -6.60
N ASN A 202 6.06 -13.48 -6.85
CA ASN A 202 6.35 -12.25 -6.11
C ASN A 202 6.06 -12.43 -4.61
N ARG A 203 7.13 -12.52 -3.81
CA ARG A 203 7.05 -12.79 -2.36
C ARG A 203 6.35 -11.67 -1.58
N TRP A 204 6.42 -10.42 -2.06
CA TRP A 204 5.73 -9.29 -1.41
C TRP A 204 4.22 -9.47 -1.50
N ILE A 205 3.72 -9.87 -2.67
CA ILE A 205 2.30 -10.14 -2.90
C ILE A 205 1.87 -11.39 -2.13
N GLN A 206 2.68 -12.45 -2.14
CA GLN A 206 2.42 -13.68 -1.39
C GLN A 206 2.22 -13.39 0.11
N HIS A 207 3.15 -12.64 0.73
CA HIS A 207 3.01 -12.26 2.15
C HIS A 207 1.77 -11.41 2.41
N LEU A 208 1.57 -10.35 1.62
CA LEU A 208 0.44 -9.43 1.79
C LEU A 208 -0.92 -10.13 1.70
N THR A 209 -1.05 -11.08 0.78
CA THR A 209 -2.30 -11.80 0.51
C THR A 209 -2.43 -13.10 1.29
N SER A 210 -1.47 -13.43 2.16
CA SER A 210 -1.50 -14.64 2.99
C SER A 210 -2.37 -14.48 4.25
N ALA A 211 -2.62 -15.60 4.93
CA ALA A 211 -3.29 -15.63 6.24
C ALA A 211 -2.46 -14.97 7.37
N GLU A 212 -1.17 -14.72 7.16
CA GLU A 212 -0.34 -14.01 8.14
C GLU A 212 -0.69 -12.52 8.22
N ASN A 213 -1.27 -11.97 7.14
CA ASN A 213 -1.80 -10.61 7.16
C ASN A 213 -3.23 -10.60 7.71
N ARG A 214 -3.38 -10.29 9.00
CA ARG A 214 -4.69 -10.14 9.67
C ARG A 214 -5.62 -9.12 9.00
N HIS A 215 -5.08 -8.18 8.22
CA HIS A 215 -5.83 -7.14 7.52
C HIS A 215 -6.23 -7.52 6.09
N ALA A 216 -5.91 -8.72 5.60
CA ALA A 216 -6.14 -9.12 4.21
C ALA A 216 -7.60 -8.91 3.77
N LEU A 217 -8.57 -9.38 4.58
CA LEU A 217 -10.00 -9.23 4.27
C LEU A 217 -10.47 -7.76 4.24
N PRO A 218 -10.28 -6.95 5.31
CA PRO A 218 -10.71 -5.55 5.29
C PRO A 218 -9.96 -4.72 4.24
N MET A 219 -8.69 -5.04 3.94
CA MET A 219 -7.92 -4.41 2.86
C MET A 219 -8.52 -4.72 1.49
N PHE A 220 -8.72 -6.00 1.16
CA PHE A 220 -9.36 -6.40 -0.09
C PHE A 220 -10.72 -5.72 -0.27
N THR A 221 -11.56 -5.78 0.77
CA THR A 221 -12.92 -5.21 0.74
C THR A 221 -12.88 -3.70 0.55
N SER A 222 -11.97 -3.00 1.23
CA SER A 222 -11.81 -1.56 1.10
C SER A 222 -11.35 -1.16 -0.30
N LEU A 223 -10.33 -1.83 -0.85
CA LEU A 223 -9.83 -1.57 -2.20
C LEU A 223 -10.95 -1.79 -3.25
N LEU A 224 -11.63 -2.94 -3.19
CA LEU A 224 -12.70 -3.29 -4.13
C LEU A 224 -13.86 -2.28 -4.06
N ASN A 225 -14.31 -1.95 -2.86
CA ASN A 225 -15.42 -1.02 -2.67
C ASN A 225 -15.05 0.41 -3.08
N THR A 226 -13.85 0.89 -2.74
CA THR A 226 -13.36 2.19 -3.19
C THR A 226 -13.37 2.31 -4.71
N VAL A 227 -12.86 1.29 -5.42
CA VAL A 227 -12.86 1.27 -6.90
C VAL A 227 -14.29 1.18 -7.47
N CYS A 228 -15.10 0.23 -6.98
CA CYS A 228 -16.43 -0.02 -7.54
C CYS A 228 -17.45 1.06 -7.18
N ALA A 229 -17.28 1.78 -6.07
CA ALA A 229 -18.13 2.92 -5.69
C ALA A 229 -17.71 4.22 -6.40
N TYR A 230 -16.48 4.34 -6.90
CA TYR A 230 -15.96 5.58 -7.47
C TYR A 230 -16.72 6.05 -8.72
N ASN A 231 -17.27 7.26 -8.65
CA ASN A 231 -18.01 7.90 -9.74
C ASN A 231 -17.29 9.17 -10.23
N PRO A 232 -16.52 9.09 -11.34
CA PRO A 232 -15.73 10.22 -11.86
C PRO A 232 -16.58 11.40 -12.37
N VAL A 233 -17.85 11.16 -12.66
CA VAL A 233 -18.78 12.17 -13.17
C VAL A 233 -19.51 12.91 -12.04
N GLY A 234 -19.54 12.33 -10.83
CA GLY A 234 -20.22 12.91 -9.67
C GLY A 234 -21.70 13.17 -9.93
N LEU A 235 -22.11 14.43 -9.78
CA LEU A 235 -23.50 14.90 -9.97
C LEU A 235 -23.95 14.95 -11.45
N GLY A 236 -23.06 14.68 -12.41
CA GLY A 236 -23.42 14.76 -13.85
C GLY A 236 -23.55 16.17 -14.41
N VAL A 237 -23.12 17.17 -13.64
CA VAL A 237 -23.12 18.58 -14.07
C VAL A 237 -21.94 18.83 -15.02
N PRO A 238 -22.17 19.44 -16.21
CA PRO A 238 -21.11 19.82 -17.14
C PRO A 238 -20.00 20.65 -16.47
N TYR A 239 -18.75 20.33 -16.75
CA TYR A 239 -17.54 21.01 -16.29
C TYR A 239 -17.30 21.01 -14.78
N ASN A 240 -18.04 20.20 -14.01
CA ASN A 240 -17.88 20.11 -12.54
C ASN A 240 -16.43 19.85 -12.11
N HIS A 241 -15.72 19.01 -12.87
CA HIS A 241 -14.32 18.64 -12.62
C HIS A 241 -13.30 19.77 -12.86
N LEU A 242 -13.71 20.89 -13.47
CA LEU A 242 -12.88 22.09 -13.59
C LEU A 242 -13.02 23.00 -12.37
N LEU A 243 -14.13 22.87 -11.64
CA LEU A 243 -14.46 23.71 -10.49
C LEU A 243 -14.08 23.06 -9.16
N PHE A 244 -14.09 21.73 -9.11
CA PHE A 244 -13.84 20.97 -7.90
C PHE A 244 -12.75 19.92 -8.12
N THR A 245 -11.78 19.91 -7.21
CA THR A 245 -10.74 18.89 -7.18
C THR A 245 -11.33 17.57 -6.68
N ASP A 246 -11.12 16.52 -7.46
CA ASP A 246 -11.44 15.16 -7.04
C ASP A 246 -10.29 14.60 -6.19
N SER A 247 -10.43 14.70 -4.86
CA SER A 247 -9.41 14.22 -3.93
C SER A 247 -9.36 12.69 -3.80
N LEU A 248 -10.38 11.98 -4.31
CA LEU A 248 -10.48 10.53 -4.17
C LEU A 248 -9.82 9.79 -5.35
N GLU A 249 -9.80 10.40 -6.54
CA GLU A 249 -9.21 9.80 -7.74
C GLU A 249 -7.80 9.21 -7.53
N PRO A 250 -6.85 9.88 -6.85
CA PRO A 250 -5.52 9.31 -6.61
C PRO A 250 -5.55 8.02 -5.78
N LEU A 251 -6.45 7.91 -4.80
CA LEU A 251 -6.63 6.70 -4.01
C LEU A 251 -7.22 5.57 -4.84
N VAL A 252 -8.20 5.89 -5.69
CA VAL A 252 -8.86 4.91 -6.57
C VAL A 252 -7.88 4.34 -7.59
N ASP A 253 -7.02 5.20 -8.17
CA ASP A 253 -6.01 4.80 -9.15
C ASP A 253 -5.05 3.76 -8.55
N VAL A 254 -4.43 4.07 -7.41
CA VAL A 254 -3.52 3.13 -6.75
C VAL A 254 -4.24 1.90 -6.21
N ALA A 255 -5.48 2.03 -5.71
CA ALA A 255 -6.27 0.88 -5.26
C ALA A 255 -6.58 -0.10 -6.41
N LEU A 256 -6.90 0.43 -7.59
CA LEU A 256 -7.10 -0.36 -8.80
C LEU A 256 -5.82 -1.07 -9.23
N GLN A 257 -4.67 -0.37 -9.22
CA GLN A 257 -3.36 -0.97 -9.53
C GLN A 257 -2.99 -2.11 -8.56
N ILE A 258 -3.22 -1.92 -7.26
CA ILE A 258 -3.01 -2.96 -6.24
C ILE A 258 -3.92 -4.17 -6.52
N LEU A 259 -5.21 -3.96 -6.79
CA LEU A 259 -6.13 -5.06 -7.12
C LEU A 259 -5.69 -5.81 -8.38
N ILE A 260 -5.29 -5.10 -9.44
CA ILE A 260 -4.81 -5.73 -10.68
C ILE A 260 -3.60 -6.62 -10.38
N VAL A 261 -2.56 -6.05 -9.76
CA VAL A 261 -1.30 -6.77 -9.52
C VAL A 261 -1.47 -7.95 -8.55
N THR A 262 -2.31 -7.79 -7.52
CA THR A 262 -2.55 -8.88 -6.55
C THR A 262 -3.49 -9.97 -7.07
N LEU A 263 -4.42 -9.66 -7.98
CA LEU A 263 -5.33 -10.65 -8.57
C LEU A 263 -4.75 -11.34 -9.81
N ASP A 264 -3.80 -10.70 -10.51
CA ASP A 264 -3.06 -11.28 -11.65
C ASP A 264 -1.89 -12.16 -11.18
N HIS A 265 -1.50 -12.07 -9.90
CA HIS A 265 -0.44 -12.88 -9.34
C HIS A 265 -0.81 -14.37 -9.38
N ASP A 266 -0.18 -15.07 -10.32
CA ASP A 266 -0.44 -16.47 -10.61
C ASP A 266 0.00 -17.37 -9.44
N THR A 267 -0.98 -17.98 -8.77
CA THR A 267 -0.77 -18.98 -7.71
C THR A 267 -0.71 -20.41 -8.25
N SER A 268 -0.89 -20.62 -9.56
CA SER A 268 -0.96 -21.96 -10.16
C SER A 268 0.39 -22.63 -10.41
N GLY A 269 1.51 -21.93 -10.11
CA GLY A 269 2.87 -22.44 -10.26
C GLY A 269 3.32 -23.46 -9.21
N GLU A 270 2.66 -23.54 -8.05
CA GLU A 270 2.95 -24.56 -7.02
C GLU A 270 2.13 -25.84 -7.23
N HIS A 271 2.26 -26.45 -8.41
CA HIS A 271 1.90 -27.86 -8.58
C HIS A 271 3.02 -28.76 -8.02
N THR A 272 3.25 -28.70 -6.72
CA THR A 272 3.92 -29.75 -5.94
C THR A 272 2.87 -30.70 -5.38
N THR A 273 2.56 -31.72 -6.18
CA THR A 273 2.15 -33.07 -5.74
C THR A 273 1.48 -33.18 -4.36
N SER A 274 0.31 -32.57 -4.20
CA SER A 274 -0.58 -32.80 -3.06
C SER A 274 -1.98 -32.95 -3.63
N GLU A 275 -2.28 -34.14 -4.16
CA GLU A 275 -3.60 -34.56 -4.59
C GLU A 275 -4.53 -34.71 -3.38
N GLU A 276 -4.78 -33.65 -2.60
CA GLU A 276 -5.74 -33.66 -1.49
C GLU A 276 -6.01 -32.23 -0.93
N SER A 277 -6.43 -31.29 -1.78
CA SER A 277 -7.38 -30.22 -1.40
C SER A 277 -7.58 -29.24 -2.56
N GLY A 278 -8.81 -29.10 -3.05
CA GLY A 278 -9.19 -28.10 -4.04
C GLY A 278 -9.28 -26.68 -3.47
N ILE A 279 -8.26 -26.24 -2.72
CA ILE A 279 -8.19 -24.90 -2.16
C ILE A 279 -7.54 -24.00 -3.22
N CYS A 280 -8.34 -23.07 -3.75
CA CYS A 280 -7.88 -21.90 -4.50
C CYS A 280 -6.66 -21.30 -3.78
N GLY A 281 -5.56 -21.06 -4.52
CA GLY A 281 -4.20 -20.88 -3.99
C GLY A 281 -4.06 -19.88 -2.83
N ASP A 282 -2.90 -19.89 -2.16
CA ASP A 282 -2.61 -19.15 -0.92
C ASP A 282 -2.97 -17.65 -0.91
N ASN A 283 -3.18 -17.06 -2.08
CA ASN A 283 -3.65 -15.70 -2.25
C ASN A 283 -5.12 -15.54 -1.78
N LEU A 284 -5.29 -14.97 -0.59
CA LEU A 284 -6.60 -14.72 0.00
C LEU A 284 -7.45 -13.73 -0.81
N PHE A 285 -6.86 -12.81 -1.58
CA PHE A 285 -7.62 -11.85 -2.38
C PHE A 285 -8.39 -12.57 -3.50
N ILE A 286 -7.74 -13.51 -4.19
CA ILE A 286 -8.39 -14.35 -5.20
C ILE A 286 -9.48 -15.21 -4.54
N ASN A 287 -9.18 -15.79 -3.37
CA ASN A 287 -10.16 -16.55 -2.58
C ASN A 287 -11.39 -15.71 -2.22
N TYR A 288 -11.21 -14.48 -1.73
CA TYR A 288 -12.32 -13.59 -1.38
C TYR A 288 -13.14 -13.19 -2.61
N LEU A 289 -12.48 -12.84 -3.72
CA LEU A 289 -13.16 -12.52 -4.97
C LEU A 289 -14.00 -13.70 -5.47
N SER A 290 -13.48 -14.93 -5.42
CA SER A 290 -14.19 -16.15 -5.85
C SER A 290 -15.45 -16.46 -5.03
N ARG A 291 -15.52 -15.94 -3.80
CA ARG A 291 -16.64 -16.15 -2.87
C ARG A 291 -17.74 -15.10 -3.00
N ILE A 292 -17.57 -14.07 -3.83
CA ILE A 292 -18.62 -13.08 -4.11
C ILE A 292 -19.68 -13.74 -5.00
N HIS A 293 -20.85 -14.02 -4.42
CA HIS A 293 -21.93 -14.74 -5.10
C HIS A 293 -23.32 -14.13 -4.90
N ARG A 294 -23.46 -13.12 -4.01
CA ARG A 294 -24.74 -12.43 -3.81
C ARG A 294 -25.03 -11.55 -5.02
N ASP A 295 -26.27 -11.59 -5.51
CA ASP A 295 -26.70 -10.82 -6.69
C ASP A 295 -26.41 -9.32 -6.54
N GLU A 296 -26.68 -8.76 -5.36
CA GLU A 296 -26.45 -7.34 -5.05
C GLU A 296 -24.97 -6.95 -5.14
N ASP A 297 -24.09 -7.80 -4.58
CA ASP A 297 -22.65 -7.59 -4.58
C ASP A 297 -22.08 -7.71 -6.00
N PHE A 298 -22.53 -8.72 -6.75
CA PHE A 298 -22.13 -8.91 -8.14
C PHE A 298 -22.57 -7.75 -9.03
N GLN A 299 -23.82 -7.29 -8.86
CA GLN A 299 -24.34 -6.14 -9.59
C GLN A 299 -23.57 -4.85 -9.24
N PHE A 300 -23.19 -4.67 -7.98
CA PHE A 300 -22.38 -3.54 -7.53
C PHE A 300 -21.02 -3.51 -8.23
N VAL A 301 -20.29 -4.64 -8.21
CA VAL A 301 -18.98 -4.77 -8.86
C VAL A 301 -19.10 -4.54 -10.37
N LEU A 302 -20.05 -5.22 -11.03
CA LEU A 302 -20.25 -5.09 -12.48
C LEU A 302 -20.56 -3.65 -12.88
N LYS A 303 -21.43 -2.96 -12.14
CA LYS A 303 -21.78 -1.56 -12.37
C LYS A 303 -20.58 -0.64 -12.18
N GLY A 304 -19.78 -0.86 -11.13
CA GLY A 304 -18.57 -0.09 -10.84
C GLY A 304 -17.55 -0.19 -11.98
N VAL A 305 -17.16 -1.42 -12.33
CA VAL A 305 -16.20 -1.70 -13.41
C VAL A 305 -16.70 -1.16 -14.75
N THR A 306 -17.96 -1.43 -15.10
CA THR A 306 -18.57 -0.95 -16.35
C THR A 306 -18.58 0.58 -16.42
N ARG A 307 -18.81 1.27 -15.30
CA ARG A 307 -18.77 2.75 -15.24
C ARG A 307 -17.37 3.28 -15.55
N LEU A 308 -16.33 2.68 -14.98
CA LEU A 308 -14.95 3.11 -15.21
C LEU A 308 -14.51 2.84 -16.66
N LEU A 309 -14.79 1.64 -17.19
CA LEU A 309 -14.45 1.28 -18.56
C LEU A 309 -15.18 2.13 -19.62
N ASN A 310 -16.44 2.48 -19.37
CA ASN A 310 -17.22 3.30 -20.31
C ASN A 310 -16.96 4.80 -20.19
N ASN A 311 -16.30 5.26 -19.12
CA ASN A 311 -16.08 6.68 -18.92
C ASN A 311 -15.30 7.35 -20.08
N PRO A 312 -14.17 6.80 -20.56
CA PRO A 312 -13.45 7.38 -21.71
C PRO A 312 -14.24 7.35 -23.02
N LEU A 313 -15.16 6.38 -23.16
CA LEU A 313 -15.99 6.13 -24.34
C LEU A 313 -17.22 7.04 -24.41
N THR A 314 -17.61 7.65 -23.28
CA THR A 314 -18.82 8.47 -23.21
C THR A 314 -18.64 9.75 -24.02
N GLN A 315 -19.53 9.96 -24.99
CA GLN A 315 -19.60 11.19 -25.78
C GLN A 315 -20.72 12.09 -25.26
N THR A 316 -20.42 13.36 -25.06
CA THR A 316 -21.39 14.38 -24.65
C THR A 316 -21.54 15.43 -25.74
N TYR A 317 -22.71 16.07 -25.80
CA TYR A 317 -22.97 17.15 -26.76
C TYR A 317 -22.03 18.35 -26.57
N LEU A 318 -21.70 18.64 -25.31
CA LEU A 318 -20.77 19.70 -24.93
C LEU A 318 -19.34 19.13 -24.87
N PRO A 319 -18.37 19.69 -25.60
CA PRO A 319 -17.01 19.17 -25.63
C PRO A 319 -16.36 19.27 -24.24
N ASN A 320 -15.68 18.20 -23.82
CA ASN A 320 -14.97 18.11 -22.53
C ASN A 320 -15.85 18.44 -21.30
N SER A 321 -17.17 18.25 -21.41
CA SER A 321 -18.09 18.57 -20.31
C SER A 321 -18.06 17.56 -19.18
N THR A 322 -17.61 16.34 -19.43
CA THR A 322 -17.47 15.28 -18.41
C THR A 322 -16.01 14.93 -18.21
N LYS A 323 -15.64 14.67 -16.95
CA LYS A 323 -14.30 14.20 -16.61
C LYS A 323 -14.04 12.87 -17.30
N LYS A 324 -12.88 12.75 -17.96
CA LYS A 324 -12.37 11.47 -18.46
C LYS A 324 -11.29 10.98 -17.51
N VAL A 325 -11.48 9.79 -16.93
CA VAL A 325 -10.48 9.17 -16.07
C VAL A 325 -9.38 8.57 -16.93
N HIS A 326 -8.15 8.67 -16.44
CA HIS A 326 -6.95 8.19 -17.12
C HIS A 326 -6.22 7.20 -16.20
N PHE A 327 -6.91 6.14 -15.81
CA PHE A 327 -6.29 5.04 -15.09
C PHE A 327 -5.39 4.27 -16.06
N HIS A 328 -4.10 4.62 -16.03
CA HIS A 328 -3.09 3.99 -16.85
C HIS A 328 -2.58 2.73 -16.13
N GLN A 329 -2.46 1.63 -16.88
CA GLN A 329 -1.75 0.42 -16.46
C GLN A 329 -0.26 0.55 -16.77
#